data_AF-A0A1H8N163-F1
#
_entry.id   AF-A0A1H8N163-F1
#
_cell.length_a   1.000
_cell.length_b   1.000
_cell.length_c   1.000
_cell.angle_alpha   90.00
_cell.angle_beta   90.00
_cell.angle_gamma   90.00
#
_symmetry.space_group_name_H-M   'P 1'
#
loop_
_entity.id
_entity.type
_entity.pdbx_description
1 polymer ?
#
loop_
_entity_poly.entity_id
_entity_poly.type
_entity_poly.pdbx_seq_one_letter_code
_entity_poly.pdbx_strand_id
1 'polypeptide(L)' 'MNRMTSITLHFHLVDGGAVHVKSDDISGLELQDDDPRRLGTQLGCILVKEAQRRLCPLILPDELRTGPKQIC' A
#
# COMPACT_ATOMS: atom_id res chain seq x y z
N MET A 1 5.95 27.01 4.07
CA MET A 1 7.04 26.02 3.88
C MET A 1 6.37 24.68 3.61
N ASN A 2 6.51 24.10 2.41
CA ASN A 2 5.88 22.82 2.10
C ASN A 2 6.64 21.70 2.83
N ARG A 3 5.93 20.91 3.64
CA ARG A 3 6.53 19.77 4.35
C ARG A 3 6.69 18.62 3.35
N MET A 4 7.93 18.26 3.04
CA MET A 4 8.20 17.09 2.22
C MET A 4 7.92 15.81 3.03
N THR A 5 7.26 14.84 2.40
CA THR A 5 7.03 13.50 2.97
C THR A 5 7.53 12.46 1.98
N SER A 6 8.08 11.35 2.49
CA SER A 6 8.64 10.26 1.70
C SER A 6 8.05 8.92 2.12
N ILE A 7 8.07 7.95 1.20
CA ILE A 7 7.68 6.55 1.42
C ILE A 7 8.82 5.69 0.90
N THR A 8 9.22 4.69 1.66
CA THR A 8 10.23 3.70 1.32
C THR A 8 9.55 2.39 0.95
N LEU A 9 9.94 1.82 -0.18
CA LEU A 9 9.47 0.52 -0.65
C LEU A 9 10.65 -0.44 -0.71
N HIS A 10 10.46 -1.64 -0.17
CA HIS A 10 11.44 -2.72 -0.24
C HIS A 10 10.97 -3.75 -1.28
N PHE A 11 11.80 -4.01 -2.28
CA PHE A 11 11.55 -5.01 -3.31
C PHE A 11 12.40 -6.25 -3.04
N HIS A 12 11.74 -7.38 -2.89
CA HIS A 12 12.36 -8.69 -2.71
C HIS A 12 12.05 -9.55 -3.95
N LEU A 13 13.10 -9.94 -4.66
CA LEU A 13 12.99 -10.89 -5.77
C LEU A 13 13.04 -12.30 -5.18
N VAL A 14 12.01 -13.10 -5.47
CA VAL A 14 11.90 -14.47 -4.98
C VAL A 14 12.23 -15.44 -6.12
N ASP A 15 12.97 -16.50 -5.80
CA ASP A 15 13.23 -17.59 -6.74
C ASP A 15 11.91 -18.16 -7.27
N GLY A 16 11.72 -18.12 -8.59
CA GLY A 16 10.43 -18.39 -9.23
C GLY A 16 9.82 -17.18 -9.96
N GLY A 17 10.46 -16.01 -9.92
CA GLY A 17 10.07 -14.84 -10.72
C GLY A 17 9.05 -13.92 -10.06
N ALA A 18 8.58 -14.26 -8.85
CA ALA A 18 7.70 -13.41 -8.08
C ALA A 18 8.47 -12.24 -7.45
N VAL A 19 7.81 -11.08 -7.42
CA VAL A 19 8.32 -9.89 -6.75
C VAL A 19 7.44 -9.61 -5.54
N HIS A 20 8.07 -9.51 -4.38
CA HIS A 20 7.43 -9.16 -3.12
C HIS A 20 7.80 -7.72 -2.75
N VAL A 21 6.78 -6.88 -2.52
CA VAL A 21 6.91 -5.47 -2.13
C VAL A 21 6.33 -5.26 -0.74
N LYS A 22 7.11 -4.60 0.12
CA LYS A 22 6.68 -4.19 1.47
C LYS A 22 7.07 -2.75 1.76
N SER A 23 6.42 -2.12 2.74
CA SER A 23 6.79 -0.79 3.23
C SER A 23 6.60 -0.68 4.74
N ASP A 24 7.56 -0.06 5.41
CA ASP A 24 7.44 0.27 6.84
C ASP A 24 6.61 1.55 7.05
N ASP A 25 6.44 2.36 6.00
CA ASP A 25 5.71 3.63 6.03
C ASP A 25 4.20 3.46 5.78
N ILE A 26 3.78 2.32 5.23
CA ILE A 26 2.38 2.00 4.89
C ILE A 26 2.01 0.69 5.58
N SER A 27 1.33 0.80 6.72
CA SER A 27 0.87 -0.37 7.46
C SER A 27 -0.03 -1.27 6.60
N GLY A 28 0.28 -2.56 6.56
CA GLY A 28 -0.46 -3.54 5.78
C GLY A 28 -0.12 -3.58 4.28
N LEU A 29 0.88 -2.82 3.81
CA LEU A 29 1.40 -3.00 2.45
C LEU A 29 2.35 -4.20 2.41
N GLU A 30 1.80 -5.34 1.99
CA GLU A 30 2.53 -6.55 1.64
C GLU A 30 1.92 -7.11 0.35
N LEU A 31 2.64 -6.98 -0.77
CA LEU A 31 2.17 -7.39 -2.10
C LEU A 31 3.13 -8.40 -2.70
N GLN A 32 2.61 -9.53 -3.17
CA GLN A 32 3.38 -10.53 -3.89
C GLN A 32 2.61 -10.94 -5.14
N ASP A 33 3.26 -10.85 -6.31
CA ASP A 33 2.70 -11.33 -7.57
C ASP A 33 3.85 -11.81 -8.47
N ASP A 34 3.58 -12.84 -9.28
CA ASP A 34 4.47 -13.38 -10.31
C ASP A 34 4.31 -12.67 -11.66
N ASP A 35 3.23 -11.88 -11.84
CA ASP A 35 3.09 -10.94 -12.94
C ASP A 35 3.50 -9.50 -12.51
N PRO A 36 4.63 -8.98 -13.02
CA PRO A 36 5.10 -7.64 -12.65
C PRO A 36 4.15 -6.52 -13.04
N ARG A 37 3.28 -6.71 -14.05
CA ARG A 37 2.31 -5.69 -14.48
C ARG A 37 1.14 -5.58 -13.51
N ARG A 38 0.67 -6.73 -13.00
CA ARG A 38 -0.38 -6.78 -11.98
C ARG A 38 0.12 -6.16 -10.67
N LEU A 39 1.34 -6.53 -10.26
CA LEU A 39 1.99 -5.93 -9.10
C LEU A 39 2.13 -4.41 -9.22
N GLY A 40 2.64 -3.93 -10.36
CA GLY A 40 2.81 -2.49 -10.61
C GLY A 40 1.49 -1.73 -10.54
N THR A 41 0.40 -2.32 -11.04
CA THR A 41 -0.94 -1.73 -10.98
C THR A 41 -1.45 -1.63 -9.54
N GLN A 42 -1.32 -2.70 -8.76
CA GLN A 42 -1.73 -2.72 -7.35
C GLN A 42 -0.92 -1.72 -6.51
N LEU A 43 0.40 -1.70 -6.70
CA LEU A 43 1.29 -0.78 -6.02
C LEU A 43 0.96 0.68 -6.35
N GLY A 44 0.73 0.99 -7.64
CA GLY A 44 0.33 2.33 -8.08
C GLY A 44 -0.95 2.82 -7.39
N CYS A 45 -1.99 1.97 -7.33
CA CYS A 45 -3.24 2.28 -6.63
C CYS A 45 -3.02 2.59 -5.14
N ILE A 46 -2.16 1.84 -4.46
CA ILE A 46 -1.88 2.07 -3.03
C ILE A 46 -1.10 3.36 -2.82
N LEU A 47 -0.07 3.62 -3.63
CA LEU A 47 0.72 4.84 -3.54
C LEU A 47 -0.12 6.09 -3.79
N VAL A 48 -1.07 6.06 -4.73
CA VAL A 48 -2.01 7.17 -4.95
C VAL A 48 -2.90 7.39 -3.73
N LYS A 49 -3.46 6.33 -3.16
CA LYS A 49 -4.29 6.43 -1.93
C LYS A 49 -3.48 6.97 -0.75
N GLU A 50 -2.24 6.52 -0.59
CA GLU A 50 -1.37 7.00 0.48
C GLU A 50 -0.97 8.47 0.28
N ALA A 51 -0.66 8.86 -0.97
CA ALA A 51 -0.40 10.26 -1.31
C ALA A 51 -1.63 11.13 -1.00
N GLN A 52 -2.83 10.70 -1.39
CA GLN A 52 -4.08 11.38 -1.07
C GLN A 52 -4.29 11.50 0.45
N ARG A 53 -4.06 10.42 1.21
CA ARG A 53 -4.17 10.42 2.68
C ARG A 53 -3.22 11.42 3.35
N ARG A 54 -1.98 11.53 2.85
CA ARG A 54 -0.96 12.45 3.40
C ARG A 54 -1.16 13.90 2.97
N LEU A 55 -1.62 14.13 1.74
CA LEU A 55 -1.84 15.47 1.18
C LEU A 55 -3.17 16.08 1.63
N CYS A 56 -4.20 15.26 1.82
CA CYS A 56 -5.55 15.67 2.21
C CYS A 56 -5.98 14.92 3.49
N PRO A 57 -5.44 15.28 4.67
CA PRO A 57 -5.76 14.61 5.93
C PRO A 57 -7.21 14.83 6.43
N LEU A 58 -8.07 15.52 5.67
CA LEU A 58 -9.46 15.76 6.03
C LEU A 58 -10.43 15.04 5.06
N ILE A 59 -11.22 14.15 5.69
CA ILE A 59 -12.39 13.40 5.22
C ILE A 59 -12.08 12.09 4.46
N LEU A 60 -11.66 11.08 5.22
CA LEU A 60 -12.09 9.71 4.95
C LEU A 60 -13.14 9.35 6.02
N PRO A 61 -14.39 9.03 5.66
CA PRO A 61 -15.34 8.50 6.62
C PRO A 61 -14.80 7.19 7.20
N ASP A 62 -15.13 7.00 8.48
CA ASP A 62 -14.66 5.97 9.42
C ASP A 62 -15.05 4.52 9.05
N GLU A 63 -15.14 4.19 7.75
CA GLU A 63 -15.62 2.88 7.29
C GLU A 63 -14.53 1.81 7.20
N LEU A 64 -13.25 2.19 7.32
CA LEU A 64 -12.13 1.23 7.36
C LEU A 64 -11.78 0.73 8.78
N ARG A 65 -12.56 1.11 9.80
CA ARG A 65 -12.50 0.52 11.16
C ARG A 65 -13.39 -0.71 11.34
N THR A 66 -13.78 -1.39 10.27
CA THR A 66 -14.37 -2.73 10.41
C THR A 66 -13.25 -3.75 10.53
N GLY A 67 -12.91 -4.09 11.79
CA GLY A 67 -12.25 -5.36 12.09
C GLY A 67 -13.07 -6.54 11.54
N PRO A 68 -12.50 -7.75 11.46
CA PRO A 68 -13.17 -8.89 10.85
C PRO A 68 -14.52 -9.11 11.54
N LYS A 69 -15.62 -8.91 10.80
CA LYS A 69 -16.95 -9.34 11.24
C LYS A 69 -16.94 -10.86 11.26
N GLN A 70 -16.86 -11.42 12.45
CA GLN A 70 -17.17 -12.82 12.74
C GLN A 70 -18.61 -13.06 12.28
N ILE A 71 -18.78 -13.85 11.23
CA ILE A 71 -20.08 -14.35 10.80
C ILE A 71 -20.34 -15.60 11.66
N CYS A 72 -21.37 -15.54 12.51
CA CYS A 72 -21.98 -16.71 13.13
C CYS A 72 -22.88 -17.43 12.12
#